data_AF-A0A3S1MYL4-F1
#
_entry.id   AF-A0A3S1MYL4-F1
#
_cell.length_a   1.000
_cell.length_b   1.000
_cell.length_c   1.000
_cell.angle_alpha   90.00
_cell.angle_beta   90.00
_cell.angle_gamma   90.00
#
_symmetry.space_group_name_H-M   'P 1'
#
loop_
_entity.id
_entity.type
_entity.pdbx_description
1 polymer ?
#
loop_
_entity_poly.entity_id
_entity_poly.type
_entity_poly.pdbx_seq_one_letter_code
_entity_poly.pdbx_strand_id
1 'polypeptide(L)'
;GDTATADGKLAGMLKLRDSVAATMQSQLDEIARGLIAAFAETAPSQPDAAGLFTWSGAPAIPAAGTLVNGLAGSISVNAAFDPSAGGSPSLLRDGGANGAAYVSNPGSGASYSDLLIAYGNRLDQPMAFDTSAGITVSSGVSDYAANAIGWFEGVRQQASTNADAKEALATRTAEALSNETGVNVDQEMSLLLDLEHTYQASARMMKTVDDMLNALLSAVG
;
A
#
# COMPACT_ATOMS: atom_id res chain seq x y z
N GLY A 1 -15.42 -0.10 16.22
CA GLY A 1 -14.23 -0.85 16.62
C GLY A 1 -14.03 -1.92 15.59
N ASP A 2 -13.11 -1.69 14.66
CA ASP A 2 -12.88 -2.56 13.51
C ASP A 2 -11.92 -3.67 13.94
N THR A 3 -12.48 -4.81 14.31
CA THR A 3 -11.73 -5.99 14.74
C THR A 3 -11.00 -6.56 13.52
N ALA A 4 -9.66 -6.53 13.56
CA ALA A 4 -8.76 -7.21 12.64
C ALA A 4 -8.86 -8.75 12.81
N THR A 5 -10.00 -9.29 12.43
CA THR A 5 -10.32 -10.73 12.43
C THR A 5 -9.74 -11.35 11.16
N ALA A 6 -8.70 -12.16 11.33
CA ALA A 6 -8.22 -13.22 10.43
C ALA A 6 -8.39 -13.03 8.90
N ASP A 7 -7.80 -11.99 8.32
CA ASP A 7 -7.73 -11.88 6.86
C ASP A 7 -6.39 -12.42 6.37
N GLY A 8 -6.43 -13.63 5.80
CA GLY A 8 -5.26 -14.24 5.13
C GLY A 8 -4.72 -13.37 3.99
N LYS A 9 -3.61 -13.81 3.37
CA LYS A 9 -2.90 -13.06 2.31
C LYS A 9 -3.85 -12.46 1.24
N LEU A 10 -4.90 -13.18 0.85
CA LEU A 10 -5.88 -12.72 -0.15
C LEU A 10 -6.66 -11.48 0.30
N ALA A 11 -7.20 -11.49 1.52
CA ALA A 11 -7.97 -10.35 2.02
C ALA A 11 -7.06 -9.14 2.35
N GLY A 12 -5.82 -9.38 2.75
CA GLY A 12 -4.78 -8.34 2.81
C GLY A 12 -4.51 -7.68 1.45
N MET A 13 -4.38 -8.49 0.37
CA MET A 13 -4.23 -7.97 -0.99
C MET A 13 -5.47 -7.21 -1.48
N LEU A 14 -6.67 -7.66 -1.10
CA LEU A 14 -7.92 -6.97 -1.42
C LEU A 14 -7.98 -5.60 -0.75
N LYS A 15 -7.59 -5.50 0.52
CA LYS A 15 -7.49 -4.23 1.25
C LYS A 15 -6.46 -3.27 0.63
N LEU A 16 -5.32 -3.80 0.18
CA LEU A 16 -4.32 -2.99 -0.54
C LEU A 16 -4.90 -2.43 -1.85
N ARG A 17 -5.63 -3.25 -2.62
CA ARG A 17 -6.25 -2.85 -3.88
C ARG A 17 -7.37 -1.82 -3.67
N ASP A 18 -8.27 -2.09 -2.72
CA ASP A 18 -9.53 -1.35 -2.58
C ASP A 18 -9.41 -0.09 -1.72
N SER A 19 -8.38 0.00 -0.87
CA SER A 19 -8.17 1.15 0.01
C SER A 19 -6.84 1.85 -0.29
N VAL A 20 -5.71 1.18 -0.08
CA VAL A 20 -4.40 1.84 -0.14
C VAL A 20 -4.11 2.37 -1.55
N ALA A 21 -4.32 1.56 -2.59
CA ALA A 21 -4.08 1.97 -3.97
C ALA A 21 -5.04 3.07 -4.43
N ALA A 22 -6.31 3.05 -3.99
CA ALA A 22 -7.28 4.10 -4.29
C ALA A 22 -6.89 5.44 -3.64
N THR A 23 -6.43 5.41 -2.39
CA THR A 23 -5.90 6.60 -1.70
C THR A 23 -4.63 7.11 -2.38
N MET A 24 -3.69 6.23 -2.74
CA MET A 24 -2.48 6.62 -3.50
C MET A 24 -2.82 7.27 -4.83
N GLN A 25 -3.78 6.74 -5.57
CA GLN A 25 -4.23 7.33 -6.83
C GLN A 25 -4.80 8.73 -6.60
N SER A 26 -5.62 8.91 -5.58
CA SER A 26 -6.15 10.23 -5.22
C SER A 26 -5.04 11.23 -4.85
N GLN A 27 -4.01 10.78 -4.11
CA GLN A 27 -2.86 11.61 -3.76
C GLN A 27 -2.02 11.99 -4.99
N LEU A 28 -1.79 11.05 -5.92
CA LEU A 28 -1.08 11.32 -7.15
C LEU A 28 -1.84 12.30 -8.05
N ASP A 29 -3.16 12.17 -8.13
CA ASP A 29 -4.01 13.09 -8.89
C ASP A 29 -3.96 14.51 -8.31
N GLU A 30 -3.97 14.65 -6.98
CA GLU A 30 -3.80 15.93 -6.31
C GLU A 30 -2.40 16.54 -6.54
N ILE A 31 -1.34 15.73 -6.56
CA ILE A 31 0.02 16.19 -6.92
C ILE A 31 0.05 16.68 -8.37
N ALA A 32 -0.56 15.92 -9.30
CA ALA A 32 -0.67 16.31 -10.71
C ALA A 32 -1.46 17.62 -10.86
N ARG A 33 -2.55 17.78 -10.12
CA ARG A 33 -3.34 19.02 -10.06
C ARG A 33 -2.50 20.18 -9.57
N GLY A 34 -1.76 19.98 -8.48
CA GLY A 34 -0.90 21.00 -7.90
C GLY A 34 0.20 21.42 -8.87
N LEU A 35 0.77 20.47 -9.62
CA LEU A 35 1.77 20.74 -10.64
C LEU A 35 1.19 21.55 -11.82
N ILE A 36 0.02 21.18 -12.32
CA ILE A 36 -0.68 21.94 -13.38
C ILE A 36 -1.00 23.37 -12.91
N ALA A 37 -1.46 23.53 -11.66
CA ALA A 37 -1.77 24.83 -11.08
C ALA A 37 -0.52 25.68 -10.84
N ALA A 38 0.58 25.09 -10.33
CA ALA A 38 1.82 25.82 -10.09
C ALA A 38 2.44 26.37 -11.38
N PHE A 39 2.36 25.59 -12.47
CA PHE A 39 2.85 25.96 -13.80
C PHE A 39 1.79 26.64 -14.69
N ALA A 40 0.65 27.05 -14.13
CA ALA A 40 -0.36 27.76 -14.88
C ALA A 40 0.14 29.14 -15.32
N GLU A 41 -0.21 29.53 -16.54
CA GLU A 41 -0.02 30.88 -17.04
C GLU A 41 -1.17 31.77 -16.56
N THR A 42 -0.81 32.94 -16.03
CA THR A 42 -1.74 33.91 -15.47
C THR A 42 -1.62 35.22 -16.26
N ALA A 43 -2.74 35.82 -16.66
CA ALA A 43 -2.73 37.08 -17.40
C ALA A 43 -3.78 38.06 -16.84
N PRO A 44 -3.51 39.38 -16.86
CA PRO A 44 -4.50 40.36 -16.42
C PRO A 44 -5.80 40.25 -17.23
N SER A 45 -6.94 40.18 -16.54
CA SER A 45 -8.28 40.10 -17.14
C SER A 45 -8.55 38.85 -17.99
N GLN A 46 -7.72 37.81 -17.88
CA GLN A 46 -7.91 36.52 -18.53
C GLN A 46 -8.00 35.41 -17.47
N PRO A 47 -8.71 34.30 -17.75
CA PRO A 47 -8.69 33.15 -16.87
C PRO A 47 -7.30 32.51 -16.84
N ASP A 48 -6.94 31.89 -15.72
CA ASP A 48 -5.71 31.12 -15.64
C ASP A 48 -5.77 29.93 -16.60
N ALA A 49 -4.66 29.69 -17.30
CA ALA A 49 -4.58 28.66 -18.33
C ALA A 49 -3.43 27.69 -18.06
N ALA A 50 -3.59 26.44 -18.50
CA ALA A 50 -2.57 25.41 -18.36
C ALA A 50 -1.29 25.81 -19.13
N GLY A 51 -0.14 25.85 -18.43
CA GLY A 51 1.15 26.22 -19.01
C GLY A 51 1.97 25.00 -19.43
N LEU A 52 3.11 24.78 -18.74
CA LEU A 52 4.05 23.69 -19.06
C LEU A 52 3.37 22.31 -18.98
N PHE A 53 2.57 22.09 -17.94
CA PHE A 53 1.81 20.86 -17.76
C PHE A 53 0.38 21.06 -18.23
N THR A 54 -0.09 20.12 -19.04
CA THR A 54 -1.43 20.11 -19.63
C THR A 54 -2.15 18.79 -19.30
N TRP A 55 -3.46 18.79 -19.54
CA TRP A 55 -4.36 17.67 -19.28
C TRP A 55 -5.53 17.70 -20.27
N SER A 56 -6.42 16.71 -20.20
CA SER A 56 -7.54 16.56 -21.14
C SER A 56 -8.55 17.72 -21.14
N GLY A 57 -8.61 18.52 -20.07
CA GLY A 57 -9.48 19.70 -19.95
C GLY A 57 -8.80 21.04 -20.26
N ALA A 58 -7.57 21.03 -20.79
CA ALA A 58 -6.90 22.25 -21.22
C ALA A 58 -7.71 23.00 -22.31
N PRO A 59 -7.64 24.35 -22.37
CA PRO A 59 -6.69 25.22 -21.69
C PRO A 59 -7.04 25.57 -20.24
N ALA A 60 -8.22 25.20 -19.73
CA ALA A 60 -8.58 25.50 -18.35
C ALA A 60 -7.71 24.71 -17.35
N ILE A 61 -7.43 25.30 -16.19
CA ILE A 61 -6.82 24.57 -15.07
C ILE A 61 -7.88 23.77 -14.31
N PRO A 62 -7.55 22.60 -13.73
CA PRO A 62 -8.47 21.88 -12.87
C PRO A 62 -8.91 22.75 -11.68
N ALA A 63 -10.17 22.59 -11.25
CA ALA A 63 -10.73 23.37 -10.14
C ALA A 63 -9.95 23.12 -8.84
N ALA A 64 -9.73 24.19 -8.06
CA ALA A 64 -9.04 24.09 -6.78
C ALA A 64 -9.81 23.22 -5.78
N GLY A 65 -9.08 22.43 -4.98
CA GLY A 65 -9.65 21.59 -3.91
C GLY A 65 -10.65 20.53 -4.39
N THR A 66 -10.67 20.20 -5.68
CA THR A 66 -11.57 19.20 -6.27
C THR A 66 -10.74 18.09 -6.91
N LEU A 67 -10.95 16.86 -6.45
CA LEU A 67 -10.28 15.69 -7.01
C LEU A 67 -10.76 15.40 -8.44
N VAL A 68 -9.80 15.25 -9.36
CA VAL A 68 -10.05 14.79 -10.74
C VAL A 68 -9.44 13.40 -10.89
N ASN A 69 -10.30 12.38 -10.90
CA ASN A 69 -9.85 10.99 -10.99
C ASN A 69 -9.09 10.71 -12.29
N GLY A 70 -7.90 10.14 -12.16
CA GLY A 70 -7.02 9.77 -13.27
C GLY A 70 -6.22 10.94 -13.84
N LEU A 71 -6.25 12.11 -13.20
CA LEU A 71 -5.49 13.28 -13.65
C LEU A 71 -4.00 12.99 -13.78
N ALA A 72 -3.41 12.27 -12.82
CA ALA A 72 -2.00 11.86 -12.84
C ALA A 72 -1.66 10.92 -14.00
N GLY A 73 -2.64 10.19 -14.52
CA GLY A 73 -2.46 9.39 -15.74
C GLY A 73 -2.59 10.20 -17.03
N SER A 74 -3.23 11.36 -16.97
CA SER A 74 -3.49 12.24 -18.13
C SER A 74 -2.53 13.42 -18.25
N ILE A 75 -1.82 13.74 -17.17
CA ILE A 75 -0.87 14.86 -17.14
C ILE A 75 0.25 14.63 -18.16
N SER A 76 0.53 15.66 -18.95
CA SER A 76 1.58 15.62 -19.96
C SER A 76 2.22 17.00 -20.11
N VAL A 77 3.37 17.05 -20.78
CA VAL A 77 4.00 18.32 -21.15
C VAL A 77 3.26 18.89 -22.35
N ASN A 78 2.94 20.18 -22.29
CA ASN A 78 2.28 20.88 -23.38
C ASN A 78 3.19 20.96 -24.61
N ALA A 79 2.67 20.55 -25.78
CA ALA A 79 3.40 20.55 -27.04
C ALA A 79 3.93 21.93 -27.44
N ALA A 80 3.33 23.03 -26.93
CA ALA A 80 3.84 24.39 -27.13
C ALA A 80 5.28 24.57 -26.60
N PHE A 81 5.71 23.77 -25.64
CA PHE A 81 7.05 23.84 -25.02
C PHE A 81 8.04 22.83 -25.62
N ASP A 82 7.59 21.92 -26.48
CA ASP A 82 8.40 20.83 -27.05
C ASP A 82 8.93 21.20 -28.45
N PRO A 83 10.27 21.37 -28.63
CA PRO A 83 10.87 21.64 -29.93
C PRO A 83 10.57 20.56 -30.98
N SER A 84 10.46 19.30 -30.56
CA SER A 84 10.22 18.17 -31.46
C SER A 84 8.79 18.16 -32.02
N ALA A 85 7.85 18.78 -31.30
CA ALA A 85 6.47 18.98 -31.72
C ALA A 85 6.22 20.36 -32.39
N GLY A 86 7.29 21.15 -32.61
CA GLY A 86 7.20 22.49 -33.22
C GLY A 86 6.96 23.64 -32.22
N GLY A 87 7.06 23.38 -30.92
CA GLY A 87 7.02 24.37 -29.84
C GLY A 87 8.38 25.03 -29.54
N SER A 88 8.42 25.82 -28.47
CA SER A 88 9.64 26.47 -27.99
C SER A 88 9.80 26.39 -26.47
N PRO A 89 10.93 25.86 -25.96
CA PRO A 89 11.25 25.87 -24.53
C PRO A 89 11.41 27.27 -23.95
N SER A 90 11.64 28.29 -24.80
CA SER A 90 11.75 29.68 -24.35
C SER A 90 10.45 30.17 -23.70
N LEU A 91 9.30 29.56 -24.02
CA LEU A 91 8.03 29.87 -23.38
C LEU A 91 8.04 29.57 -21.88
N LEU A 92 8.91 28.68 -21.39
CA LEU A 92 9.05 28.46 -19.95
C LEU A 92 9.61 29.70 -19.24
N ARG A 93 10.46 30.46 -19.93
CA ARG A 93 11.02 31.72 -19.44
C ARG A 93 10.09 32.90 -19.75
N ASP A 94 9.58 32.96 -20.97
CA ASP A 94 8.92 34.14 -21.52
C ASP A 94 7.40 34.15 -21.29
N GLY A 95 6.80 32.99 -21.04
CA GLY A 95 5.35 32.78 -21.06
C GLY A 95 4.76 32.93 -22.47
N GLY A 96 3.44 32.83 -22.56
CA GLY A 96 2.69 33.08 -23.79
C GLY A 96 2.26 31.82 -24.54
N ALA A 97 2.34 30.63 -23.93
CA ALA A 97 1.84 29.40 -24.54
C ALA A 97 0.33 29.49 -24.85
N ASN A 98 -0.42 30.27 -24.06
CA ASN A 98 -1.86 30.52 -24.26
C ASN A 98 -2.16 31.84 -25.00
N GLY A 99 -1.15 32.44 -25.65
CA GLY A 99 -1.29 33.64 -26.47
C GLY A 99 -0.62 34.89 -25.88
N ALA A 100 -0.67 36.00 -26.63
CA ALA A 100 0.08 37.22 -26.33
C ALA A 100 -0.23 37.85 -24.97
N ALA A 101 -1.44 37.64 -24.44
CA ALA A 101 -1.83 38.15 -23.12
C ALA A 101 -1.06 37.49 -21.96
N TYR A 102 -0.54 36.26 -22.15
CA TYR A 102 0.18 35.48 -21.14
C TYR A 102 1.70 35.64 -21.22
N VAL A 103 2.20 36.52 -22.10
CA VAL A 103 3.62 36.83 -22.21
C VAL A 103 4.06 37.61 -20.97
N SER A 104 4.98 37.02 -20.21
CA SER A 104 5.57 37.63 -19.01
C SER A 104 6.85 38.42 -19.32
N ASN A 105 7.51 38.14 -20.46
CA ASN A 105 8.71 38.86 -20.92
C ASN A 105 8.46 39.68 -22.21
N PRO A 106 7.69 40.78 -22.15
CA PRO A 106 7.32 41.55 -23.35
C PRO A 106 8.53 42.24 -24.01
N GLY A 107 9.61 42.48 -23.27
CA GLY A 107 10.85 43.06 -23.80
C GLY A 107 11.80 42.04 -24.44
N SER A 108 11.45 40.75 -24.45
CA SER A 108 12.29 39.65 -24.93
C SER A 108 13.72 39.67 -24.35
N GLY A 109 13.83 40.05 -23.07
CA GLY A 109 15.11 40.11 -22.38
C GLY A 109 15.71 38.72 -22.21
N ALA A 110 16.94 38.50 -22.68
CA ALA A 110 17.60 37.21 -22.61
C ALA A 110 17.81 36.70 -21.15
N SER A 111 17.95 37.62 -20.20
CA SER A 111 18.20 37.34 -18.78
C SER A 111 16.95 37.39 -17.89
N TYR A 112 15.75 37.29 -18.47
CA TYR A 112 14.51 37.30 -17.69
C TYR A 112 14.38 36.02 -16.85
N SER A 113 14.29 36.14 -15.52
CA SER A 113 14.21 35.00 -14.60
C SER A 113 12.95 34.98 -13.74
N ASP A 114 12.17 36.06 -13.74
CA ASP A 114 11.09 36.26 -12.77
C ASP A 114 10.02 35.17 -12.86
N LEU A 115 9.67 34.72 -14.08
CA LEU A 115 8.69 33.64 -14.27
C LEU A 115 9.23 32.29 -13.76
N LEU A 116 10.50 31.98 -13.98
CA LEU A 116 11.12 30.75 -13.49
C LEU A 116 11.19 30.71 -11.96
N ILE A 117 11.54 31.84 -11.35
CA ILE A 117 11.54 32.01 -9.89
C ILE A 117 10.10 31.90 -9.36
N ALA A 118 9.13 32.48 -10.05
CA ALA A 118 7.71 32.38 -9.68
C ALA A 118 7.20 30.93 -9.67
N TYR A 119 7.58 30.10 -10.66
CA TYR A 119 7.22 28.68 -10.63
C TYR A 119 7.80 27.95 -9.41
N GLY A 120 9.07 28.19 -9.09
CA GLY A 120 9.70 27.65 -7.88
C GLY A 120 8.92 28.05 -6.62
N ASN A 121 8.63 29.34 -6.47
CA ASN A 121 7.86 29.84 -5.33
C ASN A 121 6.45 29.25 -5.25
N ARG A 122 5.75 29.08 -6.39
CA ARG A 122 4.38 28.54 -6.45
C ARG A 122 4.30 27.07 -6.02
N LEU A 123 5.37 26.29 -6.17
CA LEU A 123 5.40 24.91 -5.68
C LEU A 123 5.34 24.83 -4.16
N ASP A 124 5.86 25.84 -3.47
CA ASP A 124 5.87 25.92 -2.01
C ASP A 124 4.70 26.74 -1.44
N GLN A 125 3.96 27.48 -2.29
CA GLN A 125 2.79 28.23 -1.85
C GLN A 125 1.65 27.27 -1.43
N PRO A 126 0.98 27.55 -0.29
CA PRO A 126 -0.18 26.76 0.12
C PRO A 126 -1.30 26.79 -0.92
N MET A 127 -1.78 25.61 -1.31
CA MET A 127 -2.98 25.45 -2.14
C MET A 127 -3.96 24.49 -1.49
N ALA A 128 -5.24 24.65 -1.83
CA ALA A 128 -6.29 23.76 -1.35
C ALA A 128 -6.22 22.39 -2.03
N PHE A 129 -6.25 21.32 -1.25
CA PHE A 129 -6.31 19.93 -1.69
C PHE A 129 -7.65 19.29 -1.31
N ASP A 130 -8.09 18.31 -2.08
CA ASP A 130 -9.31 17.57 -1.78
C ASP A 130 -9.16 16.72 -0.52
N THR A 131 -10.17 16.78 0.37
CA THR A 131 -10.20 16.01 1.63
C THR A 131 -10.15 14.49 1.43
N SER A 132 -10.61 14.00 0.28
CA SER A 132 -10.65 12.56 -0.05
C SER A 132 -9.25 11.95 -0.24
N ALA A 133 -8.24 12.75 -0.59
CA ALA A 133 -6.86 12.29 -0.71
C ALA A 133 -6.15 12.12 0.67
N GLY A 134 -6.74 12.66 1.74
CA GLY A 134 -6.50 12.21 3.11
C GLY A 134 -5.19 12.61 3.80
N ILE A 135 -4.34 13.44 3.17
CA ILE A 135 -3.06 13.89 3.77
C ILE A 135 -3.22 15.20 4.54
N THR A 136 -3.50 16.29 3.80
CA THR A 136 -3.70 17.64 4.31
C THR A 136 -4.63 18.38 3.37
N VAL A 137 -5.32 19.39 3.88
CA VAL A 137 -6.26 20.22 3.10
C VAL A 137 -5.59 21.46 2.52
N SER A 138 -4.39 21.81 3.02
CA SER A 138 -3.62 22.98 2.58
C SER A 138 -2.13 22.78 2.80
N SER A 139 -1.34 22.80 1.73
CA SER A 139 0.14 22.79 1.77
C SER A 139 0.73 23.22 0.42
N GLY A 140 2.06 23.37 0.34
CA GLY A 140 2.74 23.36 -0.96
C GLY A 140 2.64 22.00 -1.64
N VAL A 141 2.86 21.94 -2.95
CA VAL A 141 2.88 20.70 -3.74
C VAL A 141 4.07 19.83 -3.36
N SER A 142 5.23 20.45 -3.12
CA SER A 142 6.45 19.82 -2.65
C SER A 142 6.22 19.10 -1.31
N ASP A 143 5.69 19.83 -0.34
CA ASP A 143 5.32 19.31 0.98
C ASP A 143 4.24 18.23 0.90
N TYR A 144 3.23 18.41 0.05
CA TYR A 144 2.18 17.42 -0.13
C TYR A 144 2.75 16.09 -0.65
N ALA A 145 3.61 16.14 -1.66
CA ALA A 145 4.27 14.97 -2.21
C ALA A 145 5.16 14.26 -1.18
N ALA A 146 5.91 15.02 -0.37
CA ALA A 146 6.71 14.46 0.72
C ALA A 146 5.83 13.77 1.77
N ASN A 147 4.71 14.37 2.14
CA ASN A 147 3.76 13.77 3.07
C ASN A 147 3.05 12.53 2.49
N ALA A 148 2.79 12.48 1.18
CA ALA A 148 2.23 11.30 0.52
C ALA A 148 3.16 10.10 0.61
N ILE A 149 4.47 10.33 0.39
CA ILE A 149 5.51 9.32 0.58
C ILE A 149 5.56 8.88 2.05
N GLY A 150 5.56 9.83 2.98
CA GLY A 150 5.57 9.55 4.42
C GLY A 150 4.35 8.72 4.87
N TRP A 151 3.16 9.05 4.36
CA TRP A 151 1.94 8.28 4.59
C TRP A 151 2.07 6.85 4.06
N PHE A 152 2.53 6.67 2.82
CA PHE A 152 2.70 5.34 2.23
C PHE A 152 3.72 4.51 3.01
N GLU A 153 4.80 5.11 3.47
CA GLU A 153 5.77 4.40 4.30
C GLU A 153 5.25 4.05 5.69
N GLY A 154 4.40 4.90 6.27
CA GLY A 154 3.65 4.54 7.48
C GLY A 154 2.77 3.31 7.27
N VAL A 155 2.05 3.25 6.15
CA VAL A 155 1.23 2.08 5.77
C VAL A 155 2.11 0.84 5.60
N ARG A 156 3.26 0.96 4.92
CA ARG A 156 4.20 -0.16 4.72
C ARG A 156 4.80 -0.64 6.04
N GLN A 157 5.22 0.27 6.92
CA GLN A 157 5.76 -0.06 8.24
C GLN A 157 4.73 -0.79 9.09
N GLN A 158 3.50 -0.27 9.15
CA GLN A 158 2.41 -0.92 9.88
C GLN A 158 2.10 -2.30 9.34
N ALA A 159 2.10 -2.48 8.01
CA ALA A 159 1.92 -3.78 7.38
C ALA A 159 3.04 -4.76 7.74
N SER A 160 4.29 -4.31 7.78
CA SER A 160 5.44 -5.11 8.20
C SER A 160 5.30 -5.57 9.66
N THR A 161 5.05 -4.64 10.58
CA THR A 161 4.85 -4.97 12.00
C THR A 161 3.69 -5.93 12.22
N ASN A 162 2.60 -5.76 11.46
CA ASN A 162 1.47 -6.69 11.50
C ASN A 162 1.85 -8.08 10.99
N ALA A 163 2.66 -8.17 9.93
CA ALA A 163 3.14 -9.45 9.41
C ALA A 163 4.00 -10.19 10.45
N ASP A 164 4.97 -9.49 11.07
CA ASP A 164 5.84 -10.06 12.11
C ASP A 164 5.02 -10.58 13.31
N ALA A 165 4.04 -9.80 13.76
CA ALA A 165 3.16 -10.20 14.86
C ALA A 165 2.30 -11.43 14.51
N LYS A 166 1.85 -11.54 13.25
CA LYS A 166 1.07 -12.68 12.76
C LYS A 166 1.92 -13.92 12.61
N GLU A 167 3.16 -13.79 12.16
CA GLU A 167 4.13 -14.90 12.10
C GLU A 167 4.42 -15.43 13.50
N ALA A 168 4.71 -14.55 14.46
CA ALA A 168 4.94 -14.95 15.86
C ALA A 168 3.71 -15.67 16.46
N LEU A 169 2.50 -15.18 16.17
CA LEU A 169 1.27 -15.83 16.60
C LEU A 169 1.09 -17.21 15.96
N ALA A 170 1.35 -17.33 14.66
CA ALA A 170 1.26 -18.59 13.93
C ALA A 170 2.23 -19.64 14.48
N THR A 171 3.48 -19.25 14.74
CA THR A 171 4.48 -20.14 15.37
C THR A 171 4.02 -20.60 16.76
N ARG A 172 3.56 -19.68 17.62
CA ARG A 172 3.05 -20.02 18.95
C ARG A 172 1.83 -20.94 18.92
N THR A 173 0.93 -20.74 17.96
CA THR A 173 -0.25 -21.62 17.81
C THR A 173 0.13 -22.98 17.27
N ALA A 174 1.11 -23.06 16.36
CA ALA A 174 1.64 -24.33 15.88
C ALA A 174 2.34 -25.11 17.01
N GLU A 175 3.14 -24.44 17.84
CA GLU A 175 3.77 -25.04 19.03
C GLU A 175 2.72 -25.52 20.04
N ALA A 176 1.73 -24.69 20.38
CA ALA A 176 0.67 -25.08 21.31
C ALA A 176 -0.15 -26.27 20.79
N LEU A 177 -0.49 -26.27 19.50
CA LEU A 177 -1.18 -27.40 18.87
C LEU A 177 -0.30 -28.65 18.91
N SER A 178 0.99 -28.53 18.56
CA SER A 178 1.93 -29.65 18.60
C SER A 178 2.14 -30.20 20.01
N ASN A 179 2.05 -29.38 21.05
CA ASN A 179 2.17 -29.83 22.44
C ASN A 179 0.89 -30.55 22.92
N GLU A 180 -0.29 -30.09 22.49
CA GLU A 180 -1.57 -30.70 22.85
C GLU A 180 -1.84 -31.99 22.08
N THR A 181 -1.61 -32.00 20.77
CA THR A 181 -1.79 -33.19 19.92
C THR A 181 -0.54 -34.06 19.85
N GLY A 182 0.53 -33.63 20.52
CA GLY A 182 1.82 -34.30 20.54
C GLY A 182 1.73 -35.59 21.34
N VAL A 183 2.10 -36.69 20.71
CA VAL A 183 2.18 -37.99 21.38
C VAL A 183 3.55 -38.07 22.07
N ASN A 184 3.55 -38.28 23.38
CA ASN A 184 4.79 -38.53 24.12
C ASN A 184 5.22 -39.98 23.89
N VAL A 185 6.23 -40.18 23.03
CA VAL A 185 6.71 -41.53 22.64
C VAL A 185 7.20 -42.34 23.83
N ASP A 186 7.79 -41.72 24.85
CA ASP A 186 8.27 -42.41 26.04
C ASP A 186 7.10 -42.91 26.90
N GLN A 187 6.02 -42.13 26.97
CA GLN A 187 4.79 -42.50 27.65
C GLN A 187 4.03 -43.60 26.91
N GLU A 188 3.89 -43.49 25.58
CA GLU A 188 3.29 -44.54 24.75
C GLU A 188 4.14 -45.82 24.77
N MET A 189 5.47 -45.72 24.81
CA MET A 189 6.35 -46.88 24.92
C MET A 189 6.23 -47.55 26.29
N SER A 190 6.12 -46.77 27.37
CA SER A 190 5.86 -47.32 28.70
C SER A 190 4.50 -48.00 28.78
N LEU A 191 3.47 -47.43 28.16
CA LEU A 191 2.13 -48.02 28.06
C LEU A 191 2.15 -49.30 27.22
N LEU A 192 2.89 -49.33 26.11
CA LEU A 192 3.07 -50.51 25.28
C LEU A 192 3.78 -51.64 26.04
N LEU A 193 4.81 -51.33 26.82
CA LEU A 193 5.52 -52.31 27.65
C LEU A 193 4.61 -52.87 28.76
N ASP A 194 3.82 -52.03 29.42
CA ASP A 194 2.85 -52.48 30.42
C ASP A 194 1.75 -53.34 29.79
N LEU A 195 1.29 -52.97 28.59
CA LEU A 195 0.36 -53.78 27.81
C LEU A 195 0.99 -55.13 27.42
N GLU A 196 2.25 -55.17 26.98
CA GLU A 196 2.96 -56.40 26.67
C GLU A 196 3.09 -57.32 27.90
N HIS A 197 3.46 -56.76 29.06
CA HIS A 197 3.55 -57.50 30.31
C HIS A 197 2.20 -58.06 30.76
N THR A 198 1.11 -57.28 30.67
CA THR A 198 -0.25 -57.75 31.02
C THR A 198 -0.75 -58.83 30.06
N TYR A 199 -0.43 -58.76 28.77
CA TYR A 199 -0.71 -59.83 27.81
C TYR A 199 0.10 -61.10 28.11
N GLN A 200 1.39 -60.99 28.39
CA GLN A 200 2.22 -62.14 28.76
C GLN A 200 1.74 -62.79 30.07
N ALA A 201 1.34 -61.99 31.05
CA ALA A 201 0.76 -62.48 32.30
C ALA A 201 -0.57 -63.21 32.05
N SER A 202 -1.44 -62.65 31.23
CA SER A 202 -2.71 -63.28 30.83
C SER A 202 -2.50 -64.60 30.09
N ALA A 203 -1.51 -64.66 29.20
CA ALA A 203 -1.14 -65.89 28.49
C ALA A 203 -0.57 -66.97 29.43
N ARG A 204 0.27 -66.58 30.42
CA ARG A 204 0.76 -67.51 31.46
C ARG A 204 -0.37 -68.01 32.35
N MET A 205 -1.29 -67.14 32.74
CA MET A 205 -2.50 -67.49 33.50
C MET A 205 -3.35 -68.51 32.73
N MET A 206 -3.64 -68.25 31.45
CA MET A 206 -4.36 -69.22 30.61
C MET A 206 -3.62 -70.55 30.52
N LYS A 207 -2.30 -70.54 30.34
CA LYS A 207 -1.49 -71.76 30.33
C LYS A 207 -1.57 -72.52 31.65
N THR A 208 -1.49 -71.84 32.79
CA THR A 208 -1.64 -72.50 34.10
C THR A 208 -3.04 -73.06 34.33
N VAL A 209 -4.08 -72.42 33.79
CA VAL A 209 -5.45 -72.93 33.83
C VAL A 209 -5.58 -74.18 32.95
N ASP A 210 -5.02 -74.16 31.74
CA ASP A 210 -4.97 -75.34 30.85
C ASP A 210 -4.21 -76.51 31.50
N ASP A 211 -3.07 -76.24 32.15
CA ASP A 211 -2.29 -77.26 32.85
C ASP A 211 -3.08 -77.86 34.03
N MET A 212 -3.80 -77.02 34.80
CA MET A 212 -4.67 -77.47 35.91
C MET A 212 -5.89 -78.26 35.42
N LEU A 213 -6.50 -77.85 34.30
CA LEU A 213 -7.62 -78.57 33.68
C LEU A 213 -7.17 -79.93 33.15
N ASN A 214 -6.00 -80.01 32.52
CA ASN A 214 -5.42 -81.27 32.06
C ASN A 214 -5.10 -82.21 33.23
N ALA A 215 -4.53 -81.69 34.33
CA ALA A 215 -4.27 -82.49 35.54
C ALA A 215 -5.57 -83.01 36.19
N LEU A 216 -6.64 -82.20 36.21
CA LEU A 216 -7.96 -82.64 36.66
C LEU A 216 -8.53 -83.74 35.76
N LEU A 217 -8.42 -83.59 34.43
CA LEU A 217 -8.84 -84.61 33.49
C LEU A 217 -8.06 -85.92 33.67
N SER A 218 -6.75 -85.86 33.91
CA SER A 218 -5.90 -87.05 34.08
C SER A 218 -6.04 -87.73 35.44
N ALA A 219 -6.62 -87.07 36.44
CA ALA A 219 -6.85 -87.65 37.77
C ALA A 219 -8.23 -88.34 37.87
N VAL A 220 -9.14 -88.07 36.94
CA VAL A 220 -10.49 -88.64 36.87
C VAL A 220 -10.62 -89.71 35.76
N GLY A 221 -9.67 -89.78 34.83
CA GLY A 221 -9.48 -90.90 33.89
C GLY A 221 -8.50 -91.93 34.43
#